data_AF-A0A225UEF9-F1
#
_entry.id   AF-A0A225UEF9-F1
#
_cell.length_a   1.000
_cell.length_b   1.000
_cell.length_c   1.000
_cell.angle_alpha   90.00
_cell.angle_beta   90.00
_cell.angle_gamma   90.00
#
_symmetry.space_group_name_H-M   'P 1'
#
loop_
_entity.id
_entity.type
_entity.pdbx_description
1 polymer ?
#
loop_
_entity_poly.entity_id
_entity_poly.type
_entity_poly.pdbx_seq_one_letter_code
_entity_poly.pdbx_strand_id
1 'polypeptide(L)'
;MKKLNLKGLTGDALTEHKNYKFFEQFVRIKTWNPRNWHNTDTSTSVVWRALGLGKIKTWDDPMKAIDTEVFQVYQRYAKSVDDNAILNVFKEIKPVPVISDASWTEKMARILSWKTNKQSETYVMMALGFDTLSVSAIKSHQNDQIFMVFWLLKNKNSLEAGKHNTEGLLRNMLKLDRLSPEEMAKSNKYQTFKYLSDLIKKNDIGEQAPALLQWLAQKR
;
A
#
# COMPACT_ATOMS: atom_id res chain seq x y z
N MET A 1 -10.27 7.73 -19.46
CA MET A 1 -9.96 8.72 -20.51
C MET A 1 -9.19 9.96 -19.99
N LYS A 2 -9.82 10.89 -19.23
CA LYS A 2 -9.19 12.18 -18.86
C LYS A 2 -7.84 12.07 -18.12
N LYS A 3 -7.71 11.17 -17.13
CA LYS A 3 -6.47 11.00 -16.33
C LYS A 3 -5.27 10.40 -17.10
N LEU A 4 -5.54 9.77 -18.25
CA LEU A 4 -4.54 9.16 -19.13
C LEU A 4 -4.24 10.05 -20.36
N ASN A 5 -4.82 11.26 -20.39
CA ASN A 5 -4.76 12.19 -21.52
C ASN A 5 -5.29 11.59 -22.84
N LEU A 6 -6.29 10.73 -22.75
CA LEU A 6 -6.93 10.11 -23.91
C LEU A 6 -8.24 10.81 -24.32
N LYS A 7 -8.58 11.93 -23.67
CA LYS A 7 -9.85 12.63 -23.94
C LYS A 7 -9.74 13.32 -25.30
N GLY A 8 -10.68 13.05 -26.20
CA GLY A 8 -10.73 13.63 -27.54
C GLY A 8 -9.92 12.86 -28.60
N LEU A 9 -9.18 11.81 -28.20
CA LEU A 9 -8.54 10.90 -29.15
C LEU A 9 -9.55 9.83 -29.59
N THR A 10 -9.56 9.51 -30.88
CA THR A 10 -10.41 8.49 -31.51
C THR A 10 -9.65 7.75 -32.60
N GLY A 11 -10.10 6.54 -32.98
CA GLY A 11 -9.47 5.74 -34.04
C GLY A 11 -8.00 5.43 -33.74
N ASP A 12 -7.15 5.49 -34.75
CA ASP A 12 -5.73 5.16 -34.66
C ASP A 12 -4.98 6.08 -33.68
N ALA A 13 -5.35 7.36 -33.63
CA ALA A 13 -4.79 8.32 -32.68
C ALA A 13 -5.05 7.93 -31.21
N LEU A 14 -6.13 7.18 -30.94
CA LEU A 14 -6.40 6.63 -29.62
C LEU A 14 -5.57 5.37 -29.37
N THR A 15 -5.55 4.42 -30.30
CA THR A 15 -4.94 3.10 -30.11
C THR A 15 -3.41 3.13 -30.11
N GLU A 16 -2.79 4.03 -30.87
CA GLU A 16 -1.33 4.21 -30.94
C GLU A 16 -0.77 5.06 -29.79
N HIS A 17 -1.63 5.77 -29.04
CA HIS A 17 -1.18 6.62 -27.96
C HIS A 17 -0.50 5.77 -26.87
N LYS A 18 0.70 6.16 -26.42
CA LYS A 18 1.51 5.42 -25.43
C LYS A 18 0.79 5.03 -24.13
N ASN A 19 -0.27 5.77 -23.78
CA ASN A 19 -1.09 5.50 -22.58
C ASN A 19 -2.31 4.61 -22.84
N TYR A 20 -2.63 4.29 -24.10
CA TYR A 20 -3.77 3.46 -24.46
C TYR A 20 -3.64 2.05 -23.90
N LYS A 21 -2.45 1.44 -23.93
CA LYS A 21 -2.17 0.16 -23.28
C LYS A 21 -2.55 0.11 -21.80
N PHE A 22 -2.39 1.22 -21.07
CA PHE A 22 -2.81 1.31 -19.67
C PHE A 22 -4.33 1.43 -19.53
N PHE A 23 -5.00 2.12 -20.46
CA PHE A 23 -6.46 2.18 -20.52
C PHE A 23 -7.06 0.82 -20.86
N GLU A 24 -6.56 0.15 -21.88
CA GLU A 24 -6.97 -1.20 -22.26
C GLU A 24 -6.73 -2.18 -21.10
N GLN A 25 -5.59 -2.12 -20.44
CA GLN A 25 -5.30 -2.94 -19.26
C GLN A 25 -6.24 -2.60 -18.09
N PHE A 26 -6.57 -1.33 -17.86
CA PHE A 26 -7.55 -0.91 -16.86
C PHE A 26 -8.95 -1.48 -17.17
N VAL A 27 -9.42 -1.32 -18.41
CA VAL A 27 -10.72 -1.86 -18.86
C VAL A 27 -10.72 -3.36 -18.68
N ARG A 28 -9.69 -4.05 -19.18
CA ARG A 28 -9.51 -5.48 -19.02
C ARG A 28 -9.59 -5.88 -17.55
N ILE A 29 -8.82 -5.28 -16.64
CA ILE A 29 -8.84 -5.62 -15.21
C ILE A 29 -10.22 -5.38 -14.60
N LYS A 30 -10.91 -4.30 -14.98
CA LYS A 30 -12.25 -3.96 -14.49
C LYS A 30 -13.32 -4.93 -14.98
N THR A 31 -13.22 -5.40 -16.23
CA THR A 31 -14.19 -6.31 -16.85
C THR A 31 -13.82 -7.78 -16.65
N TRP A 32 -12.58 -8.06 -16.23
CA TRP A 32 -12.10 -9.41 -15.99
C TRP A 32 -12.77 -9.97 -14.75
N ASN A 33 -13.40 -11.13 -14.91
CA ASN A 33 -13.94 -11.89 -13.79
C ASN A 33 -12.86 -12.03 -12.71
N PRO A 34 -13.06 -11.48 -11.49
CA PRO A 34 -12.09 -11.57 -10.41
C PRO A 34 -11.67 -13.00 -10.09
N ARG A 35 -12.52 -13.98 -10.42
CA ARG A 35 -12.20 -15.41 -10.31
C ARG A 35 -11.02 -15.84 -11.17
N ASN A 36 -10.60 -15.08 -12.19
CA ASN A 36 -9.51 -15.46 -13.09
C ASN A 36 -8.20 -14.69 -12.84
N TRP A 37 -8.17 -13.75 -11.89
CA TRP A 37 -6.98 -12.93 -11.58
C TRP A 37 -5.80 -13.73 -11.01
N HIS A 38 -6.04 -14.96 -10.55
CA HIS A 38 -5.00 -15.85 -10.04
C HIS A 38 -4.17 -16.53 -11.16
N ASN A 39 -4.65 -16.53 -12.40
CA ASN A 39 -4.02 -17.20 -13.55
C ASN A 39 -3.06 -16.29 -14.34
N THR A 40 -2.58 -15.22 -13.71
CA THR A 40 -1.87 -14.15 -14.41
C THR A 40 -0.52 -13.96 -13.76
N ASP A 41 0.53 -13.91 -14.58
CA ASP A 41 1.88 -13.56 -14.12
C ASP A 41 2.05 -12.03 -13.97
N THR A 42 0.95 -11.27 -13.91
CA THR A 42 1.01 -9.81 -13.80
C THR A 42 1.26 -9.41 -12.34
N SER A 43 2.37 -8.72 -12.08
CA SER A 43 2.67 -8.25 -10.72
C SER A 43 1.70 -7.17 -10.23
N THR A 44 1.54 -7.04 -8.91
CA THR A 44 0.71 -5.98 -8.31
C THR A 44 1.19 -4.58 -8.71
N SER A 45 2.50 -4.40 -8.93
CA SER A 45 3.08 -3.12 -9.32
C SER A 45 2.77 -2.73 -10.77
N VAL A 46 2.60 -3.72 -11.65
CA VAL A 46 2.09 -3.46 -13.01
C VAL A 46 0.64 -3.00 -12.93
N VAL A 47 -0.21 -3.69 -12.16
CA VAL A 47 -1.61 -3.29 -11.97
C VAL A 47 -1.74 -1.93 -11.30
N TRP A 48 -0.98 -1.65 -10.24
CA TRP A 48 -0.93 -0.35 -9.57
C TRP A 48 -0.66 0.80 -10.56
N ARG A 49 0.34 0.64 -11.44
CA ARG A 49 0.66 1.62 -12.48
C ARG A 49 -0.42 1.73 -13.55
N ALA A 50 -0.98 0.61 -14.00
CA ALA A 50 -2.02 0.58 -15.03
C ALA A 50 -3.31 1.29 -14.56
N LEU A 51 -3.64 1.16 -13.27
CA LEU A 51 -4.75 1.87 -12.63
C LEU A 51 -4.47 3.38 -12.42
N GLY A 52 -3.29 3.86 -12.79
CA GLY A 52 -2.87 5.25 -12.62
C GLY A 52 -2.51 5.61 -11.18
N LEU A 53 -2.44 4.62 -10.29
CA LEU A 53 -2.07 4.81 -8.88
C LEU A 53 -0.57 5.05 -8.72
N GLY A 54 0.26 4.79 -9.74
CA GLY A 54 1.69 5.16 -9.74
C GLY A 54 1.97 6.66 -9.62
N LYS A 55 0.96 7.53 -9.79
CA LYS A 55 1.08 8.99 -9.59
C LYS A 55 0.87 9.41 -8.15
N ILE A 56 0.37 8.51 -7.30
CA ILE A 56 0.26 8.71 -5.86
C ILE A 56 1.67 8.74 -5.29
N LYS A 57 1.99 9.84 -4.61
CA LYS A 57 3.33 10.06 -4.08
C LYS A 57 3.35 10.08 -2.57
N THR A 58 2.23 10.42 -1.93
CA THR A 58 2.17 10.59 -0.48
C THR A 58 1.35 9.47 0.16
N TRP A 59 1.52 9.27 1.47
CA TRP A 59 0.68 8.34 2.24
C TRP A 59 -0.80 8.77 2.32
N ASP A 60 -1.09 10.05 2.14
CA ASP A 60 -2.46 10.56 2.16
C ASP A 60 -3.25 10.16 0.91
N ASP A 61 -2.58 10.02 -0.24
CA ASP A 61 -3.31 9.76 -1.48
C ASP A 61 -3.94 8.35 -1.51
N PRO A 62 -3.28 7.24 -1.04
CA PRO A 62 -3.92 5.95 -0.86
C PRO A 62 -5.11 6.02 0.09
N MET A 63 -5.02 6.81 1.17
CA MET A 63 -6.11 6.95 2.13
C MET A 63 -7.29 7.72 1.56
N LYS A 64 -7.05 8.81 0.82
CA LYS A 64 -8.10 9.54 0.08
C LYS A 64 -8.68 8.69 -1.06
N ALA A 65 -7.87 7.78 -1.60
CA ALA A 65 -8.29 6.89 -2.66
C ALA A 65 -9.01 5.64 -2.15
N ILE A 66 -9.03 5.35 -0.84
CA ILE A 66 -9.42 4.03 -0.32
C ILE A 66 -10.84 3.62 -0.73
N ASP A 67 -11.75 4.60 -0.78
CA ASP A 67 -13.16 4.41 -1.17
C ASP A 67 -13.39 4.59 -2.68
N THR A 68 -12.35 4.94 -3.44
CA THR A 68 -12.47 5.06 -4.89
C THR A 68 -12.54 3.69 -5.53
N GLU A 69 -13.39 3.56 -6.56
CA GLU A 69 -13.54 2.33 -7.33
C GLU A 69 -12.18 1.80 -7.84
N VAL A 70 -11.29 2.70 -8.26
CA VAL A 70 -9.95 2.34 -8.78
C VAL A 70 -9.09 1.68 -7.71
N PHE A 71 -9.07 2.22 -6.50
CA PHE A 71 -8.30 1.64 -5.40
C PHE A 71 -8.92 0.32 -4.92
N GLN A 72 -10.25 0.22 -4.88
CA GLN A 72 -10.92 -1.03 -4.54
C GLN A 72 -10.63 -2.14 -5.56
N VAL A 73 -10.57 -1.82 -6.87
CA VAL A 73 -10.12 -2.76 -7.91
C VAL A 73 -8.70 -3.25 -7.61
N TYR A 74 -7.79 -2.34 -7.28
CA TYR A 74 -6.43 -2.72 -6.87
C TYR A 74 -6.43 -3.65 -5.65
N GLN A 75 -7.19 -3.33 -4.60
CA GLN A 75 -7.24 -4.12 -3.37
C GLN A 75 -7.75 -5.54 -3.62
N ARG A 76 -8.82 -5.69 -4.43
CA ARG A 76 -9.33 -7.02 -4.78
C ARG A 76 -8.31 -7.81 -5.61
N TYR A 77 -7.59 -7.15 -6.52
CA TYR A 77 -6.52 -7.79 -7.30
C TYR A 77 -5.38 -8.26 -6.41
N ALA A 78 -4.87 -7.37 -5.55
CA ALA A 78 -3.81 -7.68 -4.60
C ALA A 78 -4.20 -8.85 -3.68
N LYS A 79 -5.45 -8.88 -3.20
CA LYS A 79 -5.98 -10.00 -2.41
C LYS A 79 -5.97 -11.31 -3.22
N SER A 80 -6.40 -11.29 -4.48
CA SER A 80 -6.39 -12.51 -5.32
C SER A 80 -4.98 -13.05 -5.55
N VAL A 81 -3.98 -12.18 -5.70
CA VAL A 81 -2.57 -12.58 -5.80
C VAL A 81 -2.13 -13.25 -4.50
N ASP A 82 -2.50 -12.69 -3.35
CA ASP A 82 -2.12 -13.21 -2.04
C ASP A 82 -2.79 -14.54 -1.74
N ASP A 83 -4.10 -14.67 -2.00
CA ASP A 83 -4.86 -15.91 -1.85
C ASP A 83 -4.24 -17.04 -2.71
N ASN A 84 -3.85 -16.72 -3.94
CA ASN A 84 -3.20 -17.69 -4.83
C ASN A 84 -1.82 -18.10 -4.33
N ALA A 85 -1.02 -17.15 -3.84
CA ALA A 85 0.28 -17.44 -3.26
C ALA A 85 0.17 -18.37 -2.05
N ILE A 86 -0.81 -18.13 -1.16
CA ILE A 86 -1.09 -19.00 -0.01
C ILE A 86 -1.46 -20.41 -0.47
N LEU A 87 -2.33 -20.54 -1.46
CA LEU A 87 -2.70 -21.85 -2.04
C LEU A 87 -1.50 -22.56 -2.67
N ASN A 88 -0.64 -21.84 -3.37
CA ASN A 88 0.54 -22.42 -4.01
C ASN A 88 1.58 -22.89 -2.99
N VAL A 89 1.77 -22.15 -1.89
CA VAL A 89 2.64 -22.58 -0.78
C VAL A 89 2.07 -23.83 -0.13
N PHE A 90 0.77 -23.86 0.15
CA PHE A 90 0.11 -25.05 0.73
C PHE A 90 0.23 -26.29 -0.16
N LYS A 91 0.23 -26.09 -1.49
CA LYS A 91 0.38 -27.17 -2.47
C LYS A 91 1.84 -27.42 -2.91
N GLU A 92 2.80 -26.72 -2.31
CA GLU A 92 4.24 -26.80 -2.66
C GLU A 92 4.55 -26.55 -4.16
N ILE A 93 3.72 -25.75 -4.84
CA ILE A 93 3.85 -25.52 -6.29
C ILE A 93 4.82 -24.37 -6.57
N LYS A 94 4.66 -23.26 -5.84
CA LYS A 94 5.44 -22.03 -6.07
C LYS A 94 5.70 -21.29 -4.75
N PRO A 95 6.86 -20.63 -4.62
CA PRO A 95 7.15 -19.75 -3.48
C PRO A 95 6.26 -18.49 -3.51
N VAL A 96 6.18 -17.80 -2.37
CA VAL A 96 5.46 -16.52 -2.27
C VAL A 96 6.17 -15.45 -3.11
N PRO A 97 5.46 -14.73 -4.01
CA PRO A 97 6.05 -13.61 -4.73
C PRO A 97 6.48 -12.48 -3.78
N VAL A 98 7.75 -12.09 -3.85
CA VAL A 98 8.31 -11.00 -3.05
C VAL A 98 7.97 -9.64 -3.67
N ILE A 99 7.49 -8.69 -2.87
CA ILE A 99 7.12 -7.33 -3.33
C ILE A 99 8.32 -6.34 -3.37
N SER A 100 9.45 -6.75 -3.94
CA SER A 100 10.72 -5.98 -3.88
C SER A 100 10.60 -4.57 -4.49
N ASP A 101 10.10 -4.49 -5.72
CA ASP A 101 10.21 -3.30 -6.59
C ASP A 101 9.01 -2.34 -6.45
N ALA A 102 8.08 -2.66 -5.56
CA ALA A 102 6.90 -1.84 -5.30
C ALA A 102 7.30 -0.49 -4.70
N SER A 103 6.67 0.57 -5.19
CA SER A 103 6.84 1.91 -4.60
C SER A 103 6.43 1.90 -3.11
N TRP A 104 6.99 2.80 -2.29
CA TRP A 104 6.58 2.93 -0.89
C TRP A 104 5.06 2.99 -0.73
N THR A 105 4.39 3.83 -1.52
CA THR A 105 2.93 3.98 -1.51
C THR A 105 2.16 2.73 -1.89
N GLU A 106 2.70 1.90 -2.79
CA GLU A 106 2.11 0.61 -3.14
C GLU A 106 2.29 -0.40 -2.01
N LYS A 107 3.50 -0.50 -1.43
CA LYS A 107 3.77 -1.36 -0.24
C LYS A 107 2.84 -1.00 0.91
N MET A 108 2.61 0.29 1.10
CA MET A 108 1.65 0.83 2.06
C MET A 108 0.19 0.41 1.74
N ALA A 109 -0.25 0.45 0.49
CA ALA A 109 -1.55 -0.08 0.08
C ALA A 109 -1.67 -1.60 0.31
N ARG A 110 -0.57 -2.35 0.08
CA ARG A 110 -0.48 -3.79 0.38
C ARG A 110 -0.64 -4.07 1.88
N ILE A 111 0.01 -3.30 2.76
CA ILE A 111 -0.18 -3.41 4.21
C ILE A 111 -1.65 -3.24 4.59
N LEU A 112 -2.34 -2.25 4.02
CA LEU A 112 -3.78 -2.05 4.29
C LEU A 112 -4.60 -3.26 3.84
N SER A 113 -4.30 -3.82 2.67
CA SER A 113 -4.91 -5.07 2.21
C SER A 113 -4.70 -6.20 3.21
N TRP A 114 -3.45 -6.44 3.62
CA TRP A 114 -3.08 -7.51 4.54
C TRP A 114 -3.75 -7.37 5.90
N LYS A 115 -3.80 -6.14 6.44
CA LYS A 115 -4.51 -5.85 7.68
C LYS A 115 -6.00 -6.16 7.56
N THR A 116 -6.66 -5.64 6.54
CA THR A 116 -8.11 -5.83 6.32
C THR A 116 -8.47 -7.29 6.11
N ASN A 117 -7.63 -8.03 5.40
CA ASN A 117 -7.80 -9.46 5.13
C ASN A 117 -7.22 -10.37 6.24
N LYS A 118 -6.79 -9.80 7.37
CA LYS A 118 -6.26 -10.53 8.53
C LYS A 118 -5.12 -11.50 8.19
N GLN A 119 -4.24 -11.10 7.28
CA GLN A 119 -3.10 -11.93 6.88
C GLN A 119 -2.17 -12.21 8.06
N SER A 120 -1.54 -13.40 8.06
CA SER A 120 -0.62 -13.80 9.13
C SER A 120 0.70 -13.05 9.05
N GLU A 121 1.37 -12.87 10.18
CA GLU A 121 2.71 -12.26 10.21
C GLU A 121 3.70 -13.09 9.40
N THR A 122 3.63 -14.42 9.52
CA THR A 122 4.44 -15.36 8.75
C THR A 122 4.29 -15.15 7.24
N TYR A 123 3.06 -15.03 6.75
CA TYR A 123 2.82 -14.77 5.32
C TYR A 123 3.39 -13.42 4.89
N VAL A 124 3.18 -12.37 5.69
CA VAL A 124 3.70 -11.03 5.37
C VAL A 124 5.23 -11.03 5.36
N MET A 125 5.89 -11.76 6.27
CA MET A 125 7.35 -11.94 6.24
C MET A 125 7.82 -12.60 4.93
N MET A 126 7.15 -13.66 4.48
CA MET A 126 7.45 -14.31 3.19
C MET A 126 7.24 -13.35 2.01
N ALA A 127 6.12 -12.63 1.96
CA ALA A 127 5.83 -11.66 0.90
C ALA A 127 6.82 -10.48 0.86
N LEU A 128 7.50 -10.21 1.97
CA LEU A 128 8.55 -9.19 2.07
C LEU A 128 9.97 -9.74 1.84
N GLY A 129 10.11 -11.06 1.65
CA GLY A 129 11.36 -11.76 1.38
C GLY A 129 12.21 -12.06 2.62
N PHE A 130 11.59 -12.21 3.80
CA PHE A 130 12.30 -12.43 5.07
C PHE A 130 12.47 -13.88 5.47
N ASP A 131 11.72 -14.78 4.85
CA ASP A 131 11.67 -16.21 5.15
C ASP A 131 13.02 -16.93 4.99
N THR A 132 13.94 -16.34 4.21
CA THR A 132 15.28 -16.87 3.97
C THR A 132 16.40 -16.06 4.64
N LEU A 133 16.06 -15.00 5.37
CA LEU A 133 17.03 -14.07 5.93
C LEU A 133 17.32 -14.35 7.41
N SER A 134 18.58 -14.17 7.82
CA SER A 134 18.94 -14.15 9.23
C SER A 134 18.37 -12.91 9.94
N VAL A 135 18.24 -12.96 11.27
CA VAL A 135 17.74 -11.82 12.07
C VAL A 135 18.55 -10.54 11.84
N SER A 136 19.88 -10.65 11.68
CA SER A 136 20.74 -9.50 11.38
C SER A 136 20.51 -8.98 9.96
N ALA A 137 20.29 -9.86 8.99
CA ALA A 137 19.99 -9.48 7.61
C ALA A 137 18.59 -8.84 7.48
N ILE A 138 17.61 -9.26 8.28
CA ILE A 138 16.29 -8.61 8.33
C ILE A 138 16.41 -7.15 8.78
N LYS A 139 17.22 -6.87 9.81
CA LYS A 139 17.39 -5.51 10.36
C LYS A 139 18.03 -4.52 9.39
N SER A 140 18.78 -5.01 8.41
CA SER A 140 19.39 -4.18 7.35
C SER A 140 18.60 -4.23 6.04
N HIS A 141 17.53 -5.02 5.94
CA HIS A 141 16.76 -5.20 4.72
C HIS A 141 15.87 -3.98 4.42
N GLN A 142 15.76 -3.59 3.15
CA GLN A 142 14.96 -2.44 2.71
C GLN A 142 13.46 -2.50 3.06
N ASN A 143 12.95 -3.68 3.40
CA ASN A 143 11.55 -3.91 3.75
C ASN A 143 11.31 -4.01 5.26
N ASP A 144 12.33 -3.88 6.11
CA ASP A 144 12.23 -3.97 7.58
C ASP A 144 11.13 -3.03 8.12
N GLN A 145 11.15 -1.78 7.66
CA GLN A 145 10.18 -0.74 8.01
C GLN A 145 8.75 -1.11 7.60
N ILE A 146 8.58 -1.86 6.49
CA ILE A 146 7.27 -2.26 5.97
C ILE A 146 6.61 -3.27 6.90
N PHE A 147 7.36 -4.29 7.31
CA PHE A 147 6.86 -5.31 8.24
C PHE A 147 6.49 -4.71 9.59
N MET A 148 7.33 -3.82 10.11
CA MET A 148 7.05 -3.17 11.38
C MET A 148 5.78 -2.31 11.32
N VAL A 149 5.55 -1.56 10.23
CA VAL A 149 4.30 -0.80 10.05
C VAL A 149 3.08 -1.73 10.03
N PHE A 150 3.17 -2.87 9.35
CA PHE A 150 2.11 -3.88 9.38
C PHE A 150 1.86 -4.40 10.80
N TRP A 151 2.91 -4.77 11.52
CA TRP A 151 2.82 -5.29 12.89
C TRP A 151 2.17 -4.28 13.83
N LEU A 152 2.56 -3.01 13.76
CA LEU A 152 1.97 -1.92 14.56
C LEU A 152 0.48 -1.73 14.25
N LEU A 153 0.10 -1.74 12.97
CA LEU A 153 -1.29 -1.60 12.54
C LEU A 153 -2.17 -2.79 13.00
N LYS A 154 -1.60 -3.98 13.04
CA LYS A 154 -2.28 -5.20 13.51
C LYS A 154 -2.43 -5.21 15.03
N ASN A 155 -1.42 -4.75 15.76
CA ASN A 155 -1.35 -4.80 17.23
C ASN A 155 -1.74 -3.48 17.91
N LYS A 156 -2.40 -2.57 17.19
CA LYS A 156 -2.80 -1.24 17.66
C LYS A 156 -3.43 -1.28 19.06
N ASN A 157 -4.43 -2.12 19.26
CA ASN A 157 -5.20 -2.17 20.52
C ASN A 157 -4.32 -2.53 21.73
N SER A 158 -3.27 -3.34 21.52
CA SER A 158 -2.31 -3.71 22.56
C SER A 158 -1.29 -2.61 22.86
N LEU A 159 -1.06 -1.68 21.92
CA LEU A 159 -0.10 -0.57 22.04
C LEU A 159 -0.70 0.67 22.71
N GLU A 160 -2.02 0.83 22.71
CA GLU A 160 -2.74 1.93 23.38
C GLU A 160 -2.50 1.94 24.91
N ALA A 161 -2.10 0.79 25.50
CA ALA A 161 -1.72 0.70 26.92
C ALA A 161 -0.32 1.28 27.23
N GLY A 162 0.50 1.58 26.21
CA GLY A 162 1.91 2.02 26.34
C GLY A 162 2.27 3.31 25.58
N LYS A 163 1.30 4.22 25.38
CA LYS A 163 1.31 5.37 24.44
C LYS A 163 2.61 6.19 24.36
N HIS A 164 3.28 6.47 25.47
CA HIS A 164 4.42 7.40 25.48
C HIS A 164 5.70 6.84 24.83
N ASN A 165 5.90 5.52 24.85
CA ASN A 165 7.08 4.90 24.24
C ASN A 165 6.90 4.64 22.74
N THR A 166 5.65 4.51 22.29
CA THR A 166 5.33 4.12 20.91
C THR A 166 5.63 5.25 19.91
N GLU A 167 5.46 6.51 20.29
CA GLU A 167 5.73 7.65 19.39
C GLU A 167 7.23 7.86 19.12
N GLY A 168 8.08 7.73 20.15
CA GLY A 168 9.53 7.77 19.99
C GLY A 168 10.06 6.61 19.15
N LEU A 169 9.54 5.40 19.37
CA LEU A 169 9.85 4.23 18.55
C LEU A 169 9.45 4.43 17.09
N LEU A 170 8.24 4.94 16.83
CA LEU A 170 7.76 5.23 15.47
C LEU A 170 8.64 6.23 14.72
N ARG A 171 9.13 7.29 15.39
CA ARG A 171 10.07 8.24 14.77
C ARG A 171 11.37 7.53 14.37
N ASN A 172 11.99 6.84 15.34
CA ASN A 172 13.26 6.12 15.15
C ASN A 172 13.15 5.10 14.01
N MET A 173 12.05 4.35 13.99
CA MET A 173 11.78 3.34 12.98
C MET A 173 11.65 3.92 11.59
N LEU A 174 10.97 5.05 11.45
CA LEU A 174 10.79 5.72 10.16
C LEU A 174 12.02 6.57 9.77
N LYS A 175 13.08 6.53 10.58
CA LYS A 175 14.34 7.27 10.42
C LYS A 175 14.09 8.78 10.32
N LEU A 176 13.15 9.30 11.13
CA LEU A 176 12.74 10.71 11.07
C LEU A 176 13.54 11.62 12.01
N ASP A 177 14.12 11.05 13.04
CA ASP A 177 15.00 11.66 14.06
C ASP A 177 16.33 12.15 13.46
N ARG A 178 16.67 11.67 12.27
CA ARG A 178 17.83 12.14 11.50
C ARG A 178 17.51 13.25 10.51
N LEU A 179 16.23 13.61 10.36
CA LEU A 179 15.77 14.63 9.42
C LEU A 179 15.54 15.94 10.16
N SER A 180 15.89 17.05 9.54
CA SER A 180 15.45 18.37 9.99
C SER A 180 13.92 18.51 9.90
N PRO A 181 13.31 19.47 10.63
CA PRO A 181 11.87 19.74 10.51
C PRO A 181 11.39 19.98 9.07
N GLU A 182 12.21 20.63 8.24
CA GLU A 182 11.91 20.95 6.84
C GLU A 182 11.99 19.73 5.92
N GLU A 183 12.97 18.84 6.16
CA GLU A 183 13.10 17.56 5.46
C GLU A 183 12.02 16.57 5.86
N MET A 184 11.67 16.54 7.16
CA MET A 184 10.54 15.76 7.66
C MET A 184 9.23 16.16 6.96
N ALA A 185 8.93 17.46 6.86
CA ALA A 185 7.70 17.94 6.24
C ALA A 185 7.53 17.48 4.77
N LYS A 186 8.64 17.24 4.06
CA LYS A 186 8.66 16.75 2.66
C LYS A 186 8.73 15.23 2.54
N SER A 187 8.95 14.51 3.64
CA SER A 187 9.15 13.06 3.65
C SER A 187 7.83 12.30 3.66
N ASN A 188 7.68 11.35 2.73
CA ASN A 188 6.57 10.40 2.74
C ASN A 188 6.51 9.57 4.03
N LYS A 189 7.66 9.35 4.69
CA LYS A 189 7.75 8.63 5.95
C LYS A 189 7.19 9.44 7.12
N TYR A 190 7.31 10.77 7.09
CA TYR A 190 6.77 11.65 8.12
C TYR A 190 5.23 11.66 8.10
N GLN A 191 4.62 11.59 6.92
CA GLN A 191 3.16 11.47 6.82
C GLN A 191 2.68 10.11 7.35
N THR A 192 3.41 9.03 7.07
CA THR A 192 3.16 7.72 7.70
C THR A 192 3.29 7.79 9.22
N PHE A 193 4.32 8.47 9.75
CA PHE A 193 4.49 8.69 11.18
C PHE A 193 3.29 9.42 11.79
N LYS A 194 2.86 10.54 11.18
CA LYS A 194 1.73 11.33 11.66
C LYS A 194 0.46 10.49 11.71
N TYR A 195 0.16 9.76 10.65
CA TYR A 195 -1.00 8.88 10.61
C TYR A 195 -0.94 7.76 11.66
N LEU A 196 0.19 7.06 11.77
CA LEU A 196 0.32 5.98 12.75
C LEU A 196 0.25 6.52 14.18
N SER A 197 0.87 7.68 14.45
CA SER A 197 0.78 8.38 15.73
C SER A 197 -0.65 8.78 16.03
N ASP A 198 -1.38 9.35 15.07
CA ASP A 198 -2.79 9.74 15.22
C ASP A 198 -3.68 8.52 15.46
N LEU A 199 -3.42 7.42 14.75
CA LEU A 199 -4.10 6.15 14.92
C LEU A 199 -3.88 5.62 16.34
N ILE A 200 -2.63 5.53 16.79
CA ILE A 200 -2.23 5.06 18.14
C ILE A 200 -2.65 6.02 19.27
N LYS A 201 -2.94 7.28 18.95
CA LYS A 201 -3.43 8.26 19.93
C LYS A 201 -4.95 8.16 20.13
N LYS A 202 -5.71 7.78 19.09
CA LYS A 202 -7.18 7.84 19.09
C LYS A 202 -7.83 6.44 19.02
N ASN A 203 -8.66 6.17 20.03
CA ASN A 203 -9.37 4.90 20.22
C ASN A 203 -10.52 4.63 19.24
N ASP A 204 -10.86 5.55 18.33
CA ASP A 204 -11.87 5.32 17.31
C ASP A 204 -11.61 6.19 16.05
N ILE A 205 -11.69 5.57 14.88
CA ILE A 205 -11.45 6.24 13.57
C ILE A 205 -12.77 6.72 12.96
N GLY A 206 -13.91 6.17 13.41
CA GLY A 206 -15.23 6.42 12.82
C GLY A 206 -15.70 7.87 12.92
N GLU A 207 -15.37 8.57 14.01
CA GLU A 207 -15.96 9.88 14.32
C GLU A 207 -15.17 11.09 13.78
N GLN A 208 -13.91 10.92 13.38
CA GLN A 208 -13.03 12.07 13.09
C GLN A 208 -12.59 12.24 11.64
N ALA A 209 -12.98 11.36 10.72
CA ALA A 209 -12.80 11.64 9.29
C ALA A 209 -13.38 13.03 8.89
N PRO A 210 -14.55 13.47 9.39
CA PRO A 210 -15.11 14.79 9.06
C PRO A 210 -14.32 15.96 9.67
N ALA A 211 -13.88 15.85 10.93
CA ALA A 211 -13.14 16.92 11.62
C ALA A 211 -11.73 17.12 11.04
N LEU A 212 -11.08 16.03 10.63
CA LEU A 212 -9.78 16.08 9.95
C LEU A 212 -9.90 16.72 8.55
N LEU A 213 -10.97 16.42 7.82
CA LEU A 213 -11.29 17.05 6.53
C LEU A 213 -11.58 18.55 6.69
N GLN A 214 -12.25 18.95 7.77
CA GLN A 214 -12.55 20.35 8.08
C GLN A 214 -11.28 21.15 8.45
N TRP A 215 -10.35 20.56 9.21
CA TRP A 215 -9.08 21.20 9.56
C TRP A 215 -8.15 21.36 8.36
N LEU A 216 -8.11 20.38 7.45
CA LEU A 216 -7.30 20.43 6.22
C LEU A 216 -7.85 21.41 5.17
N ALA A 217 -9.15 21.70 5.20
CA ALA A 217 -9.78 22.70 4.33
C ALA A 217 -9.42 24.16 4.71
N GLN A 218 -9.02 24.40 5.96
CA GLN A 218 -8.66 25.73 6.47
C GLN A 218 -7.20 26.15 6.19
N LYS A 219 -6.36 25.26 5.63
CA LYS A 219 -4.96 25.56 5.28
C LYS A 219 -4.74 25.74 3.77
N ARG A 220 -5.66 26.39 3.09
CA ARG A 220 -5.41 26.93 1.74
C ARG A 220 -4.91 28.36 1.82
#